data_AF-A0A358U903-F1
#
_entry.id   AF-A0A358U903-F1
#
_cell.length_a   1.000
_cell.length_b   1.000
_cell.length_c   1.000
_cell.angle_alpha   90.00
_cell.angle_beta   90.00
_cell.angle_gamma   90.00
#
_symmetry.space_group_name_H-M   'P 1'
#
loop_
_entity.id
_entity.type
_entity.pdbx_description
1 polymer ?
#
loop_
_entity_poly.entity_id
_entity_poly.type
_entity_poly.pdbx_seq_one_letter_code
_entity_poly.pdbx_strand_id
1 'polypeptide(L)'
;MKKNIKLVMLVAIISIAMLSLAGCGSQNKDMMNTSNMTQYMTGNPTEMMNVLSSPDTRQSMVKIMGSSQMMPVMMDVMKNSDVQKNMMGIMGSSQNKDNMVNIMSNPSMYKPMVEIMSDPKMKATFAAMLKDPALQPLVKEALGEK
;
A
#
# COMPACT_ATOMS: atom_id res chain seq x y z
N MET A 1 -55.80 59.19 -23.20
CA MET A 1 -55.03 58.38 -22.21
C MET A 1 -54.78 56.94 -22.71
N LYS A 2 -54.23 56.75 -23.92
CA LYS A 2 -54.02 55.40 -24.54
C LYS A 2 -52.72 55.26 -25.36
N LYS A 3 -51.84 56.27 -25.37
CA LYS A 3 -50.62 56.27 -26.19
C LYS A 3 -49.35 55.92 -25.40
N ASN A 4 -49.36 56.18 -24.09
CA ASN A 4 -48.16 56.04 -23.23
C ASN A 4 -48.03 54.64 -22.59
N ILE A 5 -49.06 53.80 -22.67
CA ILE A 5 -49.02 52.42 -22.12
C ILE A 5 -48.32 51.46 -23.11
N LYS A 6 -48.45 51.70 -24.42
CA LYS A 6 -47.76 50.89 -25.45
C LYS A 6 -46.25 51.11 -25.47
N LEU A 7 -45.79 52.31 -25.11
CA LEU A 7 -44.36 52.64 -25.06
C LEU A 7 -43.66 51.99 -23.85
N VAL A 8 -44.32 51.91 -22.70
CA VAL A 8 -43.77 51.29 -21.48
C VAL A 8 -43.72 49.75 -21.60
N MET A 9 -44.72 49.14 -22.26
CA MET A 9 -44.71 47.70 -22.59
C MET A 9 -43.61 47.32 -23.60
N LEU A 10 -43.21 48.22 -24.50
CA LEU A 10 -42.14 47.96 -25.48
C LEU A 10 -40.74 48.09 -24.87
N VAL A 11 -40.56 48.96 -23.87
CA VAL A 11 -39.27 49.13 -23.18
C VAL A 11 -39.00 48.00 -22.18
N ALA A 12 -40.04 47.37 -21.61
CA ALA A 12 -39.88 46.23 -20.70
C ALA A 12 -39.44 44.91 -21.39
N ILE A 13 -39.64 44.78 -22.70
CA ILE A 13 -39.29 43.55 -23.46
C ILE A 13 -37.85 43.57 -23.98
N ILE A 14 -37.19 44.73 -23.99
CA ILE A 14 -35.79 44.87 -24.46
C ILE A 14 -34.77 44.49 -23.37
N SER A 15 -35.20 44.27 -22.12
CA SER A 15 -34.32 43.88 -21.00
C SER A 15 -34.01 42.39 -20.89
N ILE A 16 -34.51 41.53 -21.79
CA ILE A 16 -34.27 40.07 -21.76
C ILE A 16 -33.21 39.63 -22.80
N ALA A 17 -32.53 40.58 -23.44
CA ALA A 17 -31.49 40.30 -24.43
C ALA A 17 -30.06 40.65 -23.96
N MET A 18 -29.81 40.73 -22.65
CA MET A 18 -28.47 40.49 -22.12
C MET A 18 -28.32 38.99 -21.84
N LEU A 19 -28.17 38.26 -22.94
CA LEU A 19 -27.61 36.93 -22.99
C LEU A 19 -26.28 36.93 -22.23
N SER A 20 -26.31 36.44 -20.99
CA SER A 20 -25.46 35.35 -20.52
C SER A 20 -24.10 35.26 -21.23
N LEU A 21 -23.22 36.23 -20.97
CA LEU A 21 -21.80 36.15 -21.26
C LEU A 21 -21.05 35.82 -19.96
N ALA A 22 -21.08 34.54 -19.59
CA ALA A 22 -20.14 33.83 -18.71
C ALA A 22 -20.81 32.53 -18.24
N GLY A 23 -20.97 31.56 -19.13
CA GLY A 23 -21.66 30.32 -18.80
C GLY A 23 -21.61 29.26 -19.90
N CYS A 24 -20.56 29.25 -20.71
CA CYS A 24 -20.25 28.16 -21.62
C CYS A 24 -18.79 27.79 -21.40
N GLY A 25 -18.55 26.57 -20.94
CA GLY A 25 -17.19 26.11 -20.69
C GLY A 25 -17.15 24.83 -19.89
N SER A 26 -17.82 23.80 -20.43
CA SER A 26 -17.61 22.38 -20.14
C SER A 26 -17.43 22.02 -18.66
N GLN A 27 -18.50 21.49 -18.07
CA GLN A 27 -18.34 20.45 -17.04
C GLN A 27 -17.63 19.27 -17.72
N ASN A 28 -16.30 19.34 -17.79
CA ASN A 28 -15.46 18.17 -18.03
C ASN A 28 -15.62 17.28 -16.80
N LYS A 29 -16.68 16.47 -16.86
CA LYS A 29 -16.73 15.18 -16.20
C LYS A 29 -15.75 14.31 -16.98
N ASP A 30 -14.45 14.61 -16.85
CA ASP A 30 -13.38 13.71 -17.24
C ASP A 30 -13.55 12.46 -16.39
N MET A 31 -14.38 11.54 -16.89
CA MET A 31 -14.14 10.13 -16.75
C MET A 31 -12.69 9.94 -17.19
N MET A 32 -11.76 9.88 -16.21
CA MET A 32 -10.36 9.61 -16.49
C MET A 32 -10.30 8.35 -17.35
N ASN A 33 -9.95 8.53 -18.62
CA ASN A 33 -9.77 7.45 -19.57
C ASN A 33 -8.67 6.55 -18.99
N THR A 34 -9.00 5.30 -18.68
CA THR A 34 -8.08 4.32 -18.07
C THR A 34 -6.77 4.19 -18.84
N SER A 35 -6.78 4.42 -20.16
CA SER A 35 -5.58 4.46 -20.99
C SER A 35 -4.61 5.61 -20.65
N ASN A 36 -5.11 6.74 -20.16
CA ASN A 36 -4.32 7.93 -19.82
C ASN A 36 -3.65 7.79 -18.44
N MET A 37 -4.32 7.12 -17.49
CA MET A 37 -3.77 6.90 -16.13
C MET A 37 -2.58 5.94 -16.13
N THR A 38 -2.65 4.82 -16.87
CA THR A 38 -1.51 3.90 -17.02
C THR A 38 -0.34 4.60 -17.71
N GLN A 39 -0.62 5.40 -18.75
CA GLN A 39 0.41 6.16 -19.47
C GLN A 39 1.06 7.25 -18.61
N TYR A 40 0.30 7.92 -17.73
CA TYR A 40 0.83 8.85 -16.73
C TYR A 40 1.70 8.14 -15.68
N MET A 41 1.26 6.97 -15.20
CA MET A 41 2.02 6.14 -14.25
C MET A 41 3.33 5.60 -14.82
N THR A 42 3.36 5.24 -16.11
CA THR A 42 4.57 4.70 -16.75
C THR A 42 5.45 5.77 -17.39
N GLY A 43 4.93 6.96 -17.65
CA GLY A 43 5.61 8.02 -18.41
C GLY A 43 6.60 8.86 -17.61
N ASN A 44 6.46 8.92 -16.28
CA ASN A 44 7.39 9.65 -15.41
C ASN A 44 7.60 8.92 -14.07
N PRO A 45 8.47 7.91 -14.04
CA PRO A 45 8.69 7.08 -12.86
C PRO A 45 9.28 7.85 -11.67
N THR A 46 10.06 8.90 -11.92
CA THR A 46 10.66 9.74 -10.86
C THR A 46 9.60 10.56 -10.14
N GLU A 47 8.70 11.20 -10.89
CA GLU A 47 7.62 11.98 -10.29
C GLU A 47 6.64 11.06 -9.56
N MET A 48 6.36 9.89 -10.11
CA MET A 48 5.59 8.87 -9.41
C MET A 48 6.27 8.43 -8.11
N MET A 49 7.58 8.20 -8.11
CA MET A 49 8.32 7.84 -6.90
C MET A 49 8.25 8.94 -5.83
N ASN A 50 8.31 10.21 -6.21
CA ASN A 50 8.16 11.34 -5.30
C ASN A 50 6.76 11.38 -4.66
N VAL A 51 5.71 11.23 -5.47
CA VAL A 51 4.32 11.19 -4.99
C VAL A 51 4.08 9.99 -4.08
N LEU A 52 4.60 8.81 -4.45
CA LEU A 52 4.47 7.58 -3.67
C LEU A 52 5.29 7.62 -2.36
N SER A 53 6.36 8.42 -2.35
CA SER A 53 7.22 8.58 -1.17
C SER A 53 6.73 9.65 -0.20
N SER A 54 5.68 10.42 -0.54
CA SER A 54 5.14 11.42 0.38
C SER A 54 4.54 10.76 1.63
N PRO A 55 4.59 11.41 2.81
CA PRO A 55 4.05 10.83 4.04
C PRO A 55 2.59 10.39 3.93
N ASP A 56 1.74 11.21 3.30
CA ASP A 56 0.30 10.93 3.13
C ASP A 56 0.06 9.73 2.20
N THR A 57 0.83 9.64 1.11
CA THR A 57 0.74 8.50 0.19
C THR A 57 1.29 7.24 0.84
N ARG A 58 2.35 7.32 1.65
CA ARG A 58 2.88 6.18 2.40
C ARG A 58 1.84 5.61 3.37
N GLN A 59 1.17 6.46 4.15
CA GLN A 59 0.11 6.04 5.05
C GLN A 59 -1.03 5.34 4.30
N SER A 60 -1.42 5.92 3.16
CA SER A 60 -2.45 5.36 2.27
C SER A 60 -2.03 4.01 1.69
N MET A 61 -0.77 3.89 1.25
CA MET A 61 -0.19 2.65 0.76
C MET A 61 -0.17 1.58 1.84
N VAL A 62 0.26 1.89 3.07
CA VAL A 62 0.24 0.93 4.18
C VAL A 62 -1.18 0.43 4.44
N LYS A 63 -2.18 1.33 4.41
CA LYS A 63 -3.58 0.95 4.59
C LYS A 63 -4.10 0.04 3.47
N ILE A 64 -3.77 0.36 2.22
CA ILE A 64 -4.16 -0.44 1.05
C ILE A 64 -3.46 -1.80 1.11
N MET A 65 -2.16 -1.81 1.38
CA MET A 65 -1.32 -3.00 1.47
C MET A 65 -1.75 -3.92 2.62
N GLY A 66 -2.10 -3.37 3.78
CA GLY A 66 -2.62 -4.13 4.92
C GLY A 66 -4.10 -4.50 4.81
N SER A 67 -4.79 -4.13 3.73
CA SER A 67 -6.21 -4.46 3.56
C SER A 67 -6.43 -5.93 3.24
N SER A 68 -7.57 -6.48 3.68
CA SER A 68 -7.93 -7.87 3.38
C SER A 68 -8.10 -8.12 1.87
N GLN A 69 -8.46 -7.09 1.10
CA GLN A 69 -8.56 -7.20 -0.36
C GLN A 69 -7.20 -7.36 -1.05
N MET A 70 -6.13 -6.81 -0.46
CA MET A 70 -4.77 -6.90 -1.03
C MET A 70 -4.05 -8.18 -0.62
N MET A 71 -4.50 -8.84 0.46
CA MET A 71 -3.93 -10.09 0.95
C MET A 71 -3.74 -11.17 -0.13
N PRO A 72 -4.72 -11.52 -0.99
CA PRO A 72 -4.51 -12.52 -2.04
C PRO A 72 -3.43 -12.11 -3.04
N VAL A 73 -3.40 -10.83 -3.42
CA VAL A 73 -2.39 -10.29 -4.35
C VAL A 73 -1.00 -10.41 -3.74
N MET A 74 -0.85 -10.07 -2.46
CA MET A 74 0.43 -10.23 -1.76
C MET A 74 0.86 -11.68 -1.65
N MET A 75 -0.07 -12.60 -1.42
CA MET A 75 0.24 -14.03 -1.37
C MET A 75 0.75 -14.55 -2.72
N ASP A 76 0.21 -14.04 -3.83
CA ASP A 76 0.71 -14.37 -5.16
C ASP A 76 2.08 -13.73 -5.44
N VAL A 77 2.29 -12.48 -5.02
CA VAL A 77 3.60 -11.81 -5.13
C VAL A 77 4.67 -12.57 -4.32
N MET A 78 4.33 -13.10 -3.15
CA MET A 78 5.25 -13.89 -2.31
C MET A 78 5.64 -15.23 -2.92
N LYS A 79 4.92 -15.73 -3.94
CA LYS A 79 5.31 -16.94 -4.68
C LYS A 79 6.42 -16.66 -5.71
N ASN A 80 6.70 -15.41 -6.03
CA ASN A 80 7.76 -15.03 -6.95
C ASN A 80 9.14 -15.25 -6.31
N SER A 81 10.05 -15.93 -7.04
CA SER A 81 11.37 -16.30 -6.53
C SER A 81 12.29 -15.11 -6.24
N ASP A 82 12.22 -14.05 -7.04
CA ASP A 82 13.05 -12.86 -6.85
C ASP A 82 12.58 -12.09 -5.60
N VAL A 83 11.27 -12.02 -5.39
CA VAL A 83 10.69 -11.48 -4.16
C VAL A 83 11.13 -12.29 -2.95
N GLN A 84 11.05 -13.62 -3.02
CA GLN A 84 11.52 -14.50 -1.93
C GLN A 84 13.00 -14.27 -1.61
N LYS A 85 13.85 -14.20 -2.64
CA LYS A 85 15.30 -13.95 -2.47
C LYS A 85 15.56 -12.62 -1.79
N ASN A 86 14.90 -11.56 -2.23
CA ASN A 86 15.04 -10.23 -1.63
C ASN A 86 14.53 -10.22 -0.19
N MET A 87 13.41 -10.88 0.08
CA MET A 87 12.84 -10.97 1.43
C MET A 87 13.76 -11.73 2.39
N MET A 88 14.39 -12.82 1.95
CA MET A 88 15.42 -13.52 2.75
C MET A 88 16.59 -12.59 3.09
N GLY A 89 17.07 -11.80 2.12
CA GLY A 89 18.14 -10.82 2.35
C GLY A 89 17.74 -9.74 3.36
N ILE A 90 16.51 -9.24 3.28
CA ILE A 90 15.96 -8.26 4.21
C ILE A 90 15.86 -8.87 5.62
N MET A 91 15.29 -10.07 5.76
CA MET A 91 15.09 -10.74 7.05
C MET A 91 16.42 -11.14 7.72
N GLY A 92 17.42 -11.54 6.93
CA GLY A 92 18.74 -11.92 7.42
C GLY A 92 19.71 -10.75 7.65
N SER A 93 19.31 -9.52 7.31
CA SER A 93 20.19 -8.35 7.47
C SER A 93 20.38 -7.97 8.95
N SER A 94 21.57 -7.46 9.29
CA SER A 94 21.87 -6.98 10.64
C SER A 94 20.95 -5.82 11.06
N GLN A 95 20.60 -4.94 10.12
CA GLN A 95 19.71 -3.81 10.34
C GLN A 95 18.30 -4.23 10.82
N ASN A 96 17.83 -5.41 10.39
CA ASN A 96 16.50 -5.89 10.74
C ASN A 96 16.50 -6.91 11.88
N LYS A 97 17.68 -7.28 12.42
CA LYS A 97 17.82 -8.33 13.42
C LYS A 97 16.90 -8.09 14.63
N ASP A 98 16.91 -6.87 15.19
CA ASP A 98 16.13 -6.58 16.39
C ASP A 98 14.62 -6.63 16.14
N ASN A 99 14.18 -6.13 14.98
CA ASN A 99 12.78 -6.22 14.57
C ASN A 99 12.35 -7.69 14.40
N MET A 100 13.20 -8.51 13.78
CA MET A 100 12.94 -9.93 13.63
C MET A 100 12.88 -10.64 14.98
N VAL A 101 13.81 -10.37 15.89
CA VAL A 101 13.78 -10.91 17.26
C VAL A 101 12.48 -10.52 17.96
N ASN A 102 12.05 -9.27 17.88
CA ASN A 102 10.80 -8.80 18.49
C ASN A 102 9.55 -9.49 17.93
N ILE A 103 9.53 -9.76 16.62
CA ILE A 103 8.45 -10.51 15.98
C ILE A 103 8.45 -11.95 16.49
N MET A 104 9.62 -12.61 16.46
CA MET A 104 9.75 -14.02 16.82
C MET A 104 9.55 -14.30 18.31
N SER A 105 9.87 -13.34 19.18
CA SER A 105 9.66 -13.43 20.62
C SER A 105 8.26 -12.99 21.07
N ASN A 106 7.41 -12.50 20.17
CA ASN A 106 6.04 -12.15 20.49
C ASN A 106 5.28 -13.42 20.96
N PRO A 107 4.60 -13.42 22.11
CA PRO A 107 3.88 -14.59 22.61
C PRO A 107 2.85 -15.17 21.62
N SER A 108 2.23 -14.32 20.80
CA SER A 108 1.25 -14.73 19.78
C SER A 108 1.89 -15.55 18.66
N MET A 109 3.20 -15.42 18.45
CA MET A 109 3.96 -16.17 17.46
C MET A 109 4.42 -17.53 17.98
N TYR A 110 4.30 -17.82 19.27
CA TYR A 110 4.78 -19.08 19.86
C TYR A 110 4.18 -20.31 19.14
N LYS A 111 2.84 -20.39 19.06
CA LYS A 111 2.17 -21.55 18.46
C LYS A 111 2.53 -21.71 16.97
N PRO A 112 2.43 -20.68 16.12
CA PRO A 112 2.89 -20.77 14.73
C PRO A 112 4.36 -21.20 14.60
N MET A 113 5.25 -20.69 15.45
CA MET A 113 6.67 -21.06 15.41
C MET A 113 6.89 -22.52 15.76
N VAL A 114 6.19 -23.05 16.77
CA VAL A 114 6.26 -24.46 17.12
C VAL A 114 5.76 -25.32 15.96
N GLU A 115 4.64 -24.96 15.33
CA GLU A 115 4.10 -25.67 14.16
C GLU A 115 5.12 -25.71 13.01
N ILE A 116 5.71 -24.56 12.66
CA ILE A 116 6.75 -24.47 11.63
C ILE A 116 7.96 -25.34 11.98
N MET A 117 8.48 -25.23 13.20
CA MET A 117 9.69 -25.97 13.63
C MET A 117 9.44 -27.47 13.75
N SER A 118 8.19 -27.88 13.97
CA SER A 118 7.79 -29.29 14.01
C SER A 118 7.58 -29.91 12.63
N ASP A 119 7.58 -29.12 11.55
CA ASP A 119 7.46 -29.65 10.19
C ASP A 119 8.63 -30.61 9.89
N PRO A 120 8.39 -31.80 9.32
CA PRO A 120 9.44 -32.76 9.01
C PRO A 120 10.58 -32.19 8.13
N LYS A 121 10.29 -31.22 7.26
CA LYS A 121 11.29 -30.55 6.41
C LYS A 121 12.25 -29.68 7.23
N MET A 122 11.83 -29.21 8.41
CA MET A 122 12.66 -28.43 9.32
C MET A 122 13.57 -29.30 10.20
N LYS A 123 13.36 -30.62 10.27
CA LYS A 123 14.12 -31.52 11.15
C LYS A 123 15.62 -31.38 11.01
N ALA A 124 16.13 -31.34 9.78
CA ALA A 124 17.57 -31.23 9.53
C ALA A 124 18.11 -29.86 9.99
N THR A 125 17.40 -28.78 9.66
CA THR A 125 17.74 -27.41 10.06
C THR A 125 17.73 -27.26 11.58
N PHE A 126 16.68 -27.76 12.24
CA PHE A 126 16.56 -27.71 13.69
C PHE A 126 17.69 -28.48 14.38
N ALA A 127 18.01 -29.69 13.89
CA ALA A 127 19.13 -30.47 14.41
C ALA A 127 20.49 -29.77 14.21
N ALA A 128 20.67 -29.04 13.10
CA ALA A 128 21.86 -28.23 12.87
C ALA A 128 21.94 -27.05 13.84
N MET A 129 20.82 -26.35 14.09
CA MET A 129 20.76 -25.26 15.06
C MET A 129 21.12 -25.72 16.47
N LEU A 130 20.58 -26.86 16.92
CA LEU A 130 20.91 -27.41 18.25
C LEU A 130 22.39 -27.77 18.42
N LYS A 131 23.12 -27.97 17.32
CA LYS A 131 24.56 -28.25 17.32
C LYS A 131 25.42 -27.01 17.09
N ASP A 132 24.80 -25.87 16.75
CA ASP A 132 25.52 -24.64 16.50
C ASP A 132 26.19 -24.14 17.79
N PRO A 133 27.51 -23.87 17.79
CA PRO A 133 28.23 -23.38 18.97
C PRO A 133 27.60 -22.13 19.60
N ALA A 134 26.99 -21.24 18.80
CA ALA A 134 26.36 -20.04 19.30
C ALA A 134 25.09 -20.31 20.12
N LEU A 135 24.44 -21.47 19.90
CA LEU A 135 23.24 -21.88 20.63
C LEU A 135 23.53 -22.82 21.79
N GLN A 136 24.73 -23.43 21.87
CA GLN A 136 25.09 -24.36 22.95
C GLN A 136 24.86 -23.82 24.37
N PRO A 137 25.20 -22.55 24.70
CA PRO A 137 24.96 -22.04 26.05
C PRO A 137 23.48 -22.07 26.42
N LEU A 138 22.61 -21.65 25.49
CA LEU A 138 21.17 -21.61 25.68
C LEU A 138 20.57 -23.01 25.76
N VAL A 139 21.05 -23.94 24.94
CA VAL A 139 20.59 -25.34 24.96
C VAL A 139 20.93 -25.98 26.30
N LYS A 140 22.15 -25.82 26.81
CA LYS A 140 22.56 -26.37 28.11
C LYS A 140 21.73 -25.78 29.26
N GLU A 141 21.57 -24.45 29.26
CA GLU A 141 20.74 -23.76 30.25
C GLU A 141 19.29 -24.30 30.25
N ALA A 142 18.69 -24.47 29.07
CA ALA A 142 17.33 -24.99 28.92
C ALA A 142 17.20 -26.47 29.36
N LEU A 143 18.26 -27.26 29.24
CA LEU A 143 18.33 -28.65 29.70
C LEU A 143 18.70 -28.77 31.19
N GLY A 144 18.97 -27.66 31.87
CA GLY A 144 19.38 -27.66 33.27
C GLY A 144 20.82 -28.14 33.51
N GLU A 145 21.63 -28.23 32.45
CA GLU A 145 23.05 -28.53 32.54
C GLU A 145 23.80 -27.20 32.80
N LYS A 146 24.33 -27.03 34.02
CA LYS A 146 25.16 -25.88 34.38
C LYS A 146 26.58 -25.98 33.81
#